data_AF-A0A5N0H0F8-F1
#
_entry.id   AF-A0A5N0H0F8-F1
#
_cell.length_a   1.000
_cell.length_b   1.000
_cell.length_c   1.000
_cell.angle_alpha   90.00
_cell.angle_beta   90.00
_cell.angle_gamma   90.00
#
_symmetry.space_group_name_H-M   'P 1'
#
loop_
_entity.id
_entity.type
_entity.pdbx_description
1 polymer ?
#
loop_
_entity_poly.entity_id
_entity_poly.type
_entity_poly.pdbx_seq_one_letter_code
_entity_poly.pdbx_strand_id
1 'polypeptide(L)'
;MPTSPRPRHAPDVEELGWELNHATHWRDGLSQLAHTLAKAASRGTGVLESEIDLLHGQLADVGMQILDSYPDHVDPDRVGDWQLLAAIDALAAGDRAVANYHLAWFLACNSTAAQGSR
;
A
#
# COMPACT_ATOMS: atom_id res chain seq x y z
N MET A 1 12.63 -24.67 -4.34
CA MET A 1 11.82 -24.21 -5.49
C MET A 1 12.31 -22.83 -5.88
N PRO A 2 12.80 -22.58 -7.10
CA PRO A 2 13.11 -21.22 -7.51
C PRO A 2 11.79 -20.47 -7.72
N THR A 3 11.54 -19.45 -6.91
CA THR A 3 10.49 -18.47 -7.19
C THR A 3 10.92 -17.66 -8.41
N SER A 4 10.01 -17.46 -9.37
CA SER A 4 10.25 -16.67 -10.57
C SER A 4 10.93 -15.32 -10.21
N PRO A 5 12.04 -14.95 -10.86
CA PRO A 5 12.68 -13.63 -10.66
C PRO A 5 11.89 -12.50 -11.32
N ARG A 6 10.86 -12.83 -12.12
CA ARG A 6 10.02 -11.84 -12.77
C ARG A 6 9.06 -11.25 -11.73
N PRO A 7 9.12 -9.93 -11.47
CA PRO A 7 8.05 -9.25 -10.73
C PRO A 7 6.73 -9.60 -11.41
N ARG A 8 5.70 -9.94 -10.63
CA ARG A 8 4.35 -10.02 -11.19
C ARG A 8 3.99 -8.59 -11.58
N HIS A 9 4.17 -8.25 -12.86
CA HIS A 9 3.75 -6.95 -13.36
C HIS A 9 2.24 -6.85 -13.18
N ALA A 10 1.83 -5.91 -12.35
CA ALA A 10 0.43 -5.49 -12.30
C ALA A 10 0.19 -4.47 -13.44
N PRO A 11 -1.06 -4.30 -13.90
CA PRO A 11 -1.38 -3.26 -14.87
C PRO A 11 -0.86 -1.90 -14.39
N ASP A 12 -0.38 -1.08 -15.31
CA ASP A 12 0.02 0.28 -14.98
C ASP A 12 -1.21 1.10 -14.58
N VAL A 13 -1.10 1.79 -13.44
CA VAL A 13 -2.09 2.74 -12.94
C VAL A 13 -1.75 4.11 -13.53
N GLU A 14 -2.56 4.55 -14.48
CA GLU A 14 -2.33 5.76 -15.30
C GLU A 14 -2.14 7.02 -14.43
N GLU A 15 -2.98 7.22 -13.42
CA GLU A 15 -2.90 8.33 -12.47
C GLU A 15 -2.44 7.87 -11.08
N LEU A 16 -1.31 7.14 -10.99
CA LEU A 16 -0.79 6.55 -9.75
C LEU A 16 -0.89 7.44 -8.50
N GLY A 17 -0.48 8.71 -8.60
CA GLY A 17 -0.53 9.64 -7.48
C GLY A 17 -1.95 10.06 -7.08
N TRP A 18 -2.86 10.21 -8.05
CA TRP A 18 -4.27 10.52 -7.79
C TRP A 18 -4.96 9.30 -7.17
N GLU A 19 -4.78 8.12 -7.76
CA GLU A 19 -5.37 6.87 -7.29
C GLU A 19 -4.89 6.52 -5.87
N LEU A 20 -3.60 6.69 -5.58
CA LEU A 20 -3.06 6.44 -4.24
C LEU A 20 -3.68 7.40 -3.19
N ASN A 21 -3.82 8.69 -3.52
CA ASN A 21 -4.48 9.64 -2.62
C ASN A 21 -5.98 9.29 -2.42
N HIS A 22 -6.66 8.88 -3.49
CA HIS A 22 -8.06 8.50 -3.41
C HIS A 22 -8.26 7.22 -2.58
N ALA A 23 -7.44 6.20 -2.82
CA ALA A 23 -7.45 4.93 -2.11
C ALA A 23 -7.17 5.08 -0.61
N THR A 24 -6.29 6.01 -0.24
CA THR A 24 -5.99 6.30 1.17
C THR A 24 -7.06 7.17 1.83
N HIS A 25 -7.84 7.96 1.10
CA HIS A 25 -8.74 8.97 1.70
C HIS A 25 -9.79 8.39 2.67
N TRP A 26 -10.29 7.20 2.40
CA TRP A 26 -11.39 6.57 3.15
C TRP A 26 -10.94 5.44 4.07
N ARG A 27 -9.63 5.34 4.35
CA ARG A 27 -9.07 4.26 5.15
C ARG A 27 -8.84 4.72 6.58
N ASP A 28 -9.77 4.35 7.46
CA ASP A 28 -9.69 4.63 8.90
C ASP A 28 -8.53 3.91 9.60
N GLY A 29 -8.02 2.82 9.01
CA GLY A 29 -6.87 2.06 9.52
C GLY A 29 -5.51 2.71 9.25
N LEU A 30 -5.45 3.75 8.41
CA LEU A 30 -4.23 4.48 8.11
C LEU A 30 -4.00 5.65 9.07
N SER A 31 -2.73 5.91 9.37
CA SER A 31 -2.35 7.04 10.20
C SER A 31 -2.42 8.37 9.45
N GLN A 32 -2.56 9.48 10.18
CA GLN A 32 -2.46 10.84 9.62
C GLN A 32 -1.13 11.07 8.88
N LEU A 33 -0.05 10.43 9.34
CA LEU A 33 1.25 10.46 8.68
C LEU A 33 1.16 9.82 7.29
N ALA A 34 0.59 8.62 7.17
CA ALA A 34 0.44 7.93 5.88
C ALA A 34 -0.33 8.79 4.86
N HIS A 35 -1.43 9.45 5.26
CA HIS A 35 -2.15 10.36 4.36
C HIS A 35 -1.32 11.57 3.93
N THR A 36 -0.49 12.11 4.83
CA THR A 36 0.39 13.24 4.54
C THR A 36 1.48 12.83 3.55
N LEU A 37 2.08 11.66 3.76
CA LEU A 37 3.11 11.11 2.89
C LEU A 37 2.58 10.73 1.52
N ALA A 38 1.38 10.15 1.42
CA ALA A 38 0.72 9.90 0.13
C ALA A 38 0.60 11.18 -0.69
N LYS A 39 0.15 12.28 -0.06
CA LYS A 39 0.04 13.59 -0.70
C LYS A 39 1.39 14.15 -1.11
N ALA A 40 2.40 14.09 -0.23
CA ALA A 40 3.74 14.57 -0.51
C ALA A 40 4.40 13.81 -1.67
N ALA A 41 4.40 12.49 -1.60
CA ALA A 41 4.97 11.59 -2.61
C ALA A 41 4.27 11.75 -3.97
N SER A 42 2.94 11.87 -3.99
CA SER A 42 2.18 12.11 -5.24
C SER A 42 2.50 13.43 -5.92
N ARG A 43 2.92 14.45 -5.15
CA ARG A 43 3.30 15.77 -5.65
C ARG A 43 4.78 15.88 -5.99
N GLY A 44 5.57 14.82 -5.74
CA GLY A 44 7.02 14.84 -5.90
C GLY A 44 7.72 15.79 -4.92
N THR A 45 7.10 16.08 -3.77
CA THR A 45 7.73 16.88 -2.71
C THR A 45 8.53 15.97 -1.79
N GLY A 46 9.69 16.44 -1.31
CA GLY A 46 10.53 15.68 -0.40
C GLY A 46 9.80 15.32 0.90
N VAL A 47 10.14 14.14 1.44
CA VAL A 47 9.68 13.61 2.72
C VAL A 47 10.87 13.56 3.68
N LEU A 48 10.65 13.85 4.97
CA LEU A 48 11.72 13.78 5.96
C LEU A 48 12.08 12.31 6.26
N GLU A 49 13.37 12.04 6.47
CA GLU A 49 13.85 10.69 6.83
C GLU A 49 13.14 10.14 8.08
N SER A 50 12.92 10.97 9.09
CA SER A 50 12.17 10.59 10.29
C SER A 50 10.71 10.22 10.02
N GLU A 51 10.09 10.80 8.99
CA GLU A 51 8.72 10.45 8.59
C GLU A 51 8.68 9.09 7.87
N ILE A 52 9.73 8.79 7.08
CA ILE A 52 9.92 7.48 6.47
C ILE A 52 10.15 6.40 7.54
N ASP A 53 10.95 6.67 8.56
CA ASP A 53 11.17 5.73 9.66
C ASP A 53 9.88 5.39 10.41
N LEU A 54 9.03 6.38 10.64
CA LEU A 54 7.71 6.18 11.24
C LEU A 54 6.79 5.35 10.32
N LEU A 55 6.83 5.59 9.01
CA LEU A 55 6.08 4.79 8.03
C LEU A 55 6.55 3.33 8.03
N HIS A 56 7.86 3.08 8.05
CA HIS A 56 8.44 1.75 8.14
C HIS A 56 8.01 1.02 9.42
N GLY A 57 7.96 1.72 10.56
CA GLY A 57 7.43 1.18 11.81
C GLY A 57 5.98 0.69 11.66
N GLN A 58 5.12 1.52 11.08
CA GLN A 58 3.72 1.15 10.81
C GLN A 58 3.61 -0.05 9.86
N LEU A 59 4.43 -0.09 8.82
CA LEU A 59 4.46 -1.18 7.85
C LEU A 59 4.88 -2.50 8.50
N ALA A 60 5.86 -2.47 9.41
CA ALA A 60 6.28 -3.62 10.20
C ALA A 60 5.20 -4.07 11.19
N ASP A 61 4.57 -3.14 11.91
CA ASP A 61 3.53 -3.43 12.89
C ASP A 61 2.29 -4.07 12.25
N VAL A 62 1.84 -3.54 11.10
CA VAL A 62 0.71 -4.11 10.36
C VAL A 62 1.08 -5.49 9.82
N GLY A 63 2.27 -5.63 9.23
CA GLY A 63 2.75 -6.91 8.70
C GLY A 63 2.83 -8.00 9.79
N MET A 64 3.35 -7.67 10.97
CA MET A 64 3.42 -8.59 12.11
C MET A 64 2.02 -9.03 12.55
N GLN A 65 1.07 -8.12 12.65
CA GLN A 65 -0.30 -8.44 13.07
C GLN A 65 -1.03 -9.35 12.06
N ILE A 66 -0.78 -9.17 10.76
CA ILE A 66 -1.31 -10.05 9.71
C ILE A 66 -0.70 -11.45 9.83
N LEU A 67 0.63 -11.53 10.00
CA LEU A 67 1.34 -12.81 10.08
C LEU A 67 0.99 -13.60 11.34
N ASP A 68 0.78 -12.92 12.47
CA ASP A 68 0.36 -13.54 13.73
C ASP A 68 -1.05 -14.16 13.62
N SER A 69 -1.91 -13.56 12.80
CA SER A 69 -3.28 -14.04 12.54
C SER A 69 -3.35 -15.09 11.42
N TYR A 70 -2.24 -15.39 10.74
CA TYR A 70 -2.21 -16.32 9.61
C TYR A 70 -2.08 -17.77 10.07
N PRO A 71 -2.77 -18.74 9.43
CA PRO A 71 -3.69 -18.58 8.29
C PRO A 71 -5.15 -18.30 8.68
N ASP A 72 -5.49 -18.37 9.96
CA ASP A 72 -6.87 -18.60 10.40
C ASP A 72 -7.76 -17.34 10.36
N HIS A 73 -7.21 -16.16 10.62
CA HIS A 73 -7.96 -14.93 10.82
C HIS A 73 -7.33 -13.71 10.14
N VAL A 74 -6.99 -13.83 8.86
CA VAL A 74 -6.45 -12.70 8.07
C VAL A 74 -7.55 -11.70 7.73
N ASP A 75 -7.45 -10.49 8.27
CA ASP A 75 -8.35 -9.38 7.95
C ASP A 75 -7.98 -8.73 6.60
N PRO A 76 -8.87 -8.79 5.59
CA PRO A 76 -8.61 -8.20 4.27
C PRO A 76 -8.37 -6.68 4.29
N ASP A 77 -8.99 -5.94 5.21
CA ASP A 77 -8.81 -4.50 5.30
C ASP A 77 -7.40 -4.15 5.77
N ARG A 78 -6.86 -4.92 6.71
CA ARG A 78 -5.48 -4.75 7.20
C ARG A 78 -4.46 -5.11 6.14
N VAL A 79 -4.71 -6.15 5.35
CA VAL A 79 -3.89 -6.47 4.17
C VAL A 79 -3.93 -5.31 3.18
N GLY A 80 -5.10 -4.70 2.98
CA GLY A 80 -5.26 -3.51 2.16
C GLY A 80 -4.46 -2.31 2.66
N ASP A 81 -4.53 -2.01 3.95
CA ASP A 81 -3.74 -0.96 4.59
C ASP A 81 -2.23 -1.22 4.42
N TRP A 82 -1.80 -2.47 4.56
CA TRP A 82 -0.41 -2.86 4.34
C TRP A 82 0.07 -2.61 2.90
N GLN A 83 -0.77 -2.91 1.90
CA GLN A 83 -0.48 -2.59 0.50
C GLN A 83 -0.37 -1.08 0.28
N LEU A 84 -1.25 -0.28 0.88
CA LEU A 84 -1.21 1.18 0.73
C LEU A 84 0.03 1.80 1.38
N LEU A 85 0.42 1.34 2.58
CA LEU A 85 1.64 1.77 3.24
C LEU A 85 2.88 1.47 2.38
N ALA A 86 2.96 0.27 1.80
CA ALA A 86 4.06 -0.11 0.90
C ALA A 86 4.07 0.71 -0.41
N ALA A 87 2.89 1.06 -0.93
CA ALA A 87 2.80 1.93 -2.11
C ALA A 87 3.27 3.35 -1.83
N ILE A 88 2.93 3.90 -0.65
CA ILE A 88 3.39 5.24 -0.21
C ILE A 88 4.90 5.24 -0.03
N ASP A 89 5.44 4.23 0.65
CA ASP A 89 6.89 4.09 0.90
C ASP A 89 7.68 4.06 -0.41
N ALA A 90 7.29 3.18 -1.33
CA ALA A 90 7.92 3.07 -2.64
C ALA A 90 7.82 4.36 -3.45
N LEU A 91 6.66 5.03 -3.41
CA LEU A 91 6.48 6.30 -4.13
C LEU A 91 7.34 7.42 -3.52
N ALA A 92 7.48 7.46 -2.20
CA ALA A 92 8.36 8.41 -1.51
C ALA A 92 9.84 8.16 -1.84
N ALA A 93 10.25 6.91 -2.05
CA ALA A 93 11.57 6.52 -2.54
C ALA A 93 11.78 6.76 -4.06
N GLY A 94 10.73 7.15 -4.79
CA GLY A 94 10.76 7.34 -6.24
C GLY A 94 10.65 6.03 -7.05
N ASP A 95 10.42 4.89 -6.41
CA ASP A 95 10.19 3.60 -7.06
C ASP A 95 8.73 3.47 -7.50
N ARG A 96 8.42 4.07 -8.65
CA ARG A 96 7.09 4.05 -9.24
C ARG A 96 6.62 2.63 -9.60
N ALA A 97 7.53 1.71 -9.91
CA ALA A 97 7.17 0.35 -10.30
C ALA A 97 6.66 -0.45 -9.10
N VAL A 98 7.35 -0.34 -7.96
CA VAL A 98 6.93 -0.97 -6.70
C VAL A 98 5.66 -0.31 -6.16
N ALA A 99 5.55 1.02 -6.24
CA ALA A 99 4.33 1.73 -5.87
C ALA A 99 3.12 1.27 -6.70
N ASN A 100 3.29 1.15 -8.02
CA ASN A 100 2.26 0.65 -8.93
C ASN A 100 1.83 -0.77 -8.57
N TYR A 101 2.80 -1.65 -8.31
CA TYR A 101 2.54 -3.04 -7.95
C TYR A 101 1.63 -3.16 -6.73
N HIS A 102 1.96 -2.46 -5.64
CA HIS A 102 1.18 -2.51 -4.41
C HIS A 102 -0.22 -1.90 -4.56
N LEU A 103 -0.32 -0.76 -5.24
CA LEU A 103 -1.62 -0.13 -5.47
C LEU A 103 -2.52 -1.01 -6.36
N ALA A 104 -1.98 -1.59 -7.42
CA ALA A 104 -2.76 -2.45 -8.31
C ALA A 104 -3.26 -3.72 -7.59
N TRP A 105 -2.46 -4.29 -6.67
CA TRP A 105 -2.92 -5.39 -5.82
C TRP A 105 -4.04 -4.97 -4.85
N PHE A 106 -3.92 -3.80 -4.22
CA PHE A 106 -4.97 -3.24 -3.39
C PHE A 106 -6.28 -3.09 -4.18
N LEU A 107 -6.22 -2.50 -5.38
CA LEU A 107 -7.38 -2.29 -6.25
C LEU A 107 -8.01 -3.62 -6.69
N ALA A 108 -7.19 -4.62 -7.07
CA ALA A 108 -7.67 -5.93 -7.46
C ALA A 108 -8.40 -6.64 -6.30
N CYS A 109 -7.81 -6.66 -5.10
CA CYS A 109 -8.41 -7.29 -3.93
C CYS A 109 -9.74 -6.63 -3.52
N ASN A 110 -9.81 -5.29 -3.54
CA ASN A 110 -11.05 -4.58 -3.21
C ASN A 110 -12.12 -4.74 -4.28
N SER A 111 -11.74 -4.85 -5.55
CA SER A 111 -12.68 -5.13 -6.64
C SER A 111 -13.29 -6.53 -6.53
N THR A 112 -12.50 -7.52 -6.09
CA THR A 112 -13.00 -8.89 -5.82
C THR A 112 -13.92 -8.90 -4.61
N ALA A 113 -13.58 -8.20 -3.53
CA ALA A 113 -14.44 -8.09 -2.34
C ALA A 113 -15.81 -7.47 -2.67
N ALA A 114 -15.86 -6.45 -3.55
CA ALA A 114 -17.12 -5.85 -3.99
C ALA A 114 -18.00 -6.78 -4.84
N GLN A 115 -17.42 -7.79 -5.50
CA GLN A 115 -18.14 -8.77 -6.32
C GLN A 115 -18.69 -9.96 -5.49
N GLY A 116 -18.01 -10.33 -4.40
CA GLY A 116 -18.44 -11.43 -3.52
C GLY A 116 -19.61 -11.10 -2.58
N SER A 117 -19.98 -9.82 -2.46
CA SER A 117 -21.11 -9.34 -1.63
C SER A 117 -22.40 -9.09 -2.43
N ARG A 118 -22.51 -9.59 -3.67
CA ARG A 118 -23.71 -9.51 -4.53
C ARG A 118 -24.37 -10.86 -4.73
#